data_AF-A0AAD7X7M5-F1
#
_entry.id   AF-A0AAD7X7M5-F1
#
_cell.length_a   1.000
_cell.length_b   1.000
_cell.length_c   1.000
_cell.angle_alpha   90.00
_cell.angle_beta   90.00
_cell.angle_gamma   90.00
#
_symmetry.space_group_name_H-M   'P 1'
#
loop_
_entity.id
_entity.type
_entity.pdbx_description
1 polymer ?
#
loop_
_entity_poly.entity_id
_entity_poly.type
_entity_poly.pdbx_seq_one_letter_code
_entity_poly.pdbx_strand_id
1 'polypeptide(L)'
;MSSEVFNPNPIIFAPTKSKKTAHAYAKPNSLWLDDGERTEDEDFDQSDEPEDIDQEEIFELIRSISDPEHRSMTLEQLAVVSAPQITFDPKHPDRLTVEFTPTVPHCGMSTFIGLSIRVRLLRSLPQRFKVDIRVKPGSHQSEHALNKQLNDKERVAAALENPALLEILMTHMAATVNRRISQDLKGRAVVLSAIGYDAPTVADMLGVPGDSVKGWILSTRIIEEIHGLLRSSSALLPDEIASWIAITYGQPVSISTLQHSLKTLGYCVKKLRKAAAQRDQLTREQRKAEILSHFTADQLVFADESSKVDRTSERRYGRAVAGKHACELQSF
;
A
#
# COMPACT_ATOMS: atom_id res chain seq x y z
N MET A 1 -23.95 37.98 20.97
CA MET A 1 -22.67 37.61 21.63
C MET A 1 -22.01 36.59 20.72
N SER A 2 -21.13 37.07 19.85
CA SER A 2 -20.43 36.30 18.83
C SER A 2 -19.49 35.30 19.51
N SER A 3 -19.74 34.02 19.25
CA SER A 3 -18.90 32.90 19.69
C SER A 3 -17.53 32.99 19.01
N GLU A 4 -16.50 33.43 19.75
CA GLU A 4 -15.12 33.38 19.27
C GLU A 4 -14.70 31.91 19.12
N VAL A 5 -14.59 31.47 17.86
CA VAL A 5 -14.01 30.18 17.49
C VAL A 5 -12.51 30.29 17.79
N PHE A 6 -12.05 29.55 18.79
CA PHE A 6 -10.66 29.57 19.27
C PHE A 6 -9.64 29.06 18.23
N ASN A 7 -10.11 28.41 17.16
CA ASN A 7 -9.27 27.95 16.06
C ASN A 7 -10.04 27.95 14.74
N PRO A 8 -10.22 29.12 14.09
CA PRO A 8 -10.97 29.22 12.84
C PRO A 8 -10.21 28.63 11.65
N ASN A 9 -8.94 28.25 11.84
CA ASN A 9 -8.09 27.71 10.77
C ASN A 9 -7.08 26.71 11.36
N PRO A 10 -7.47 25.43 11.58
CA PRO A 10 -6.56 24.43 12.11
C PRO A 10 -5.36 24.28 11.18
N ILE A 11 -4.15 24.29 11.74
CA ILE A 11 -2.93 24.01 10.99
C ILE A 11 -3.04 22.57 10.49
N ILE A 12 -3.36 22.41 9.21
CA ILE A 12 -3.43 21.10 8.56
C ILE A 12 -1.99 20.61 8.42
N PHE A 13 -1.61 19.63 9.23
CA PHE A 13 -0.34 18.96 9.03
C PHE A 13 -0.45 18.04 7.82
N ALA A 14 0.53 18.11 6.91
CA ALA A 14 0.66 17.10 5.88
C ALA A 14 0.76 15.74 6.61
N PRO A 15 -0.09 14.74 6.27
CA PRO A 15 -0.01 13.45 6.93
C PRO A 15 1.42 12.97 6.81
N THR A 16 1.97 12.51 7.93
CA THR A 16 3.31 11.92 7.89
C THR A 16 3.23 10.82 6.83
N LYS A 17 4.05 10.92 5.77
CA LYS A 17 4.27 9.77 4.90
C LYS A 17 4.61 8.67 5.88
N SER A 18 3.75 7.66 5.98
CA SER A 18 4.14 6.42 6.64
C SER A 18 5.52 6.15 6.05
N LYS A 19 6.55 6.23 6.90
CA LYS A 19 7.65 5.32 6.70
C LYS A 19 6.88 4.03 6.71
N LYS A 20 6.62 3.48 5.52
CA LYS A 20 6.46 2.06 5.43
C LYS A 20 7.77 1.63 6.10
N THR A 21 7.71 1.27 7.37
CA THR A 21 8.47 0.14 7.84
C THR A 21 8.03 -0.90 6.81
N ALA A 22 8.81 -0.93 5.73
CA ALA A 22 8.83 -2.04 4.85
C ALA A 22 8.98 -3.17 5.85
N HIS A 23 7.95 -4.01 5.99
CA HIS A 23 8.08 -5.26 6.71
C HIS A 23 9.51 -5.74 6.46
N ALA A 24 10.26 -6.10 7.51
CA ALA A 24 11.71 -6.25 7.48
C ALA A 24 12.28 -7.07 6.29
N TYR A 25 11.44 -7.82 5.58
CA TYR A 25 11.60 -8.32 4.20
C TYR A 25 12.08 -7.31 3.13
N ALA A 26 12.04 -5.99 3.34
CA ALA A 26 12.62 -5.03 2.41
C ALA A 26 13.55 -4.03 3.13
N LYS A 27 14.82 -4.43 3.23
CA LYS A 27 15.95 -3.58 3.67
C LYS A 27 15.84 -2.17 3.06
N PRO A 28 15.89 -1.09 3.87
CA PRO A 28 15.69 0.28 3.40
C PRO A 28 16.93 0.89 2.72
N ASN A 29 18.00 0.13 2.52
CA ASN A 29 19.19 0.54 1.78
C ASN A 29 19.75 -0.62 0.95
N SER A 30 19.21 -0.82 -0.25
CA SER A 30 19.98 -1.51 -1.30
C SER A 30 19.73 -0.87 -2.67
N LEU A 31 19.97 0.43 -2.72
CA LEU A 31 20.48 1.08 -3.92
C LEU A 31 21.93 1.44 -3.55
N TRP A 32 22.90 0.91 -4.31
CA TRP A 32 24.34 1.16 -4.23
C TRP A 32 25.18 0.21 -3.35
N LEU A 33 25.89 -0.68 -4.05
CA LEU A 33 27.21 -1.27 -3.75
C LEU A 33 27.30 -2.32 -2.64
N ASP A 34 27.40 -3.60 -3.04
CA ASP A 34 28.63 -4.36 -2.75
C ASP A 34 28.83 -5.48 -3.79
N ASP A 35 29.81 -5.30 -4.68
CA ASP A 35 30.42 -6.36 -5.47
C ASP A 35 31.53 -6.95 -4.58
N GLY A 36 31.26 -8.07 -3.92
CA GLY A 36 32.27 -8.74 -3.11
C GLY A 36 31.71 -9.91 -2.34
N GLU A 37 31.97 -11.12 -2.84
CA GLU A 37 31.84 -12.40 -2.13
C GLU A 37 30.45 -12.72 -1.54
N ARG A 38 29.72 -13.58 -2.26
CA ARG A 38 28.73 -14.46 -1.64
C ARG A 38 29.43 -15.30 -0.57
N THR A 39 29.28 -14.92 0.69
CA THR A 39 29.23 -15.90 1.78
C THR A 39 27.86 -16.55 1.73
N GLU A 40 27.86 -17.87 1.61
CA GLU A 40 26.71 -18.76 1.61
C GLU A 40 26.07 -18.81 2.99
N ASP A 41 25.50 -17.71 3.48
CA ASP A 41 24.69 -17.67 4.71
C ASP A 41 23.54 -16.68 4.49
N GLU A 42 22.62 -17.02 3.58
CA GLU A 42 21.27 -16.44 3.63
C GLU A 42 20.53 -17.08 4.81
N ASP A 43 20.81 -16.57 6.01
CA ASP A 43 19.91 -16.71 7.15
C ASP A 43 18.55 -16.12 6.74
N PHE A 44 17.69 -16.97 6.16
CA PHE A 44 16.26 -16.81 6.32
C PHE A 44 16.05 -16.69 7.82
N ASP A 45 15.65 -15.51 8.30
CA ASP A 45 15.24 -15.31 9.68
C ASP A 45 13.98 -16.17 9.91
N GLN A 46 14.24 -17.43 10.22
CA GLN A 46 13.30 -18.46 10.62
C GLN A 46 13.08 -18.34 12.13
N SER A 47 12.99 -17.12 12.64
CA SER A 47 12.37 -16.91 13.94
C SER A 47 10.86 -16.97 13.72
N ASP A 48 10.24 -18.12 13.99
CA ASP A 48 8.80 -18.24 14.27
C ASP A 48 8.43 -17.51 15.59
N GLU A 49 9.12 -16.40 15.90
CA GLU A 49 8.89 -15.56 17.07
C GLU A 49 7.76 -14.58 16.73
N PRO A 50 6.66 -14.59 17.51
CA PRO A 50 5.57 -13.65 17.28
C PRO A 50 6.05 -12.21 17.51
N GLU A 51 6.03 -11.39 16.46
CA GLU A 51 6.31 -9.94 16.57
C GLU A 51 5.23 -9.27 17.43
N ASP A 52 5.67 -8.53 18.45
CA ASP A 52 4.78 -7.82 19.35
C ASP A 52 4.22 -6.55 18.68
N ILE A 53 2.96 -6.24 18.98
CA ILE A 53 2.28 -5.04 18.46
C ILE A 53 2.96 -3.79 19.04
N ASP A 54 3.43 -2.91 18.16
CA ASP A 54 4.16 -1.71 18.53
C ASP A 54 3.27 -0.44 18.55
N GLN A 55 3.87 0.67 18.97
CA GLN A 55 3.20 1.97 19.08
C GLN A 55 2.77 2.53 17.71
N GLU A 56 3.56 2.25 16.67
CA GLU A 56 3.34 2.72 15.32
C GLU A 56 2.17 1.97 14.65
N GLU A 57 2.02 0.68 14.92
CA GLU A 57 0.90 -0.15 14.45
C GLU A 57 -0.42 0.35 15.04
N ILE A 58 -0.46 0.62 16.35
CA ILE A 58 -1.65 1.23 16.98
C ILE A 58 -1.97 2.58 16.34
N PHE A 59 -0.95 3.42 16.09
CA PHE A 59 -1.14 4.71 15.43
C PHE A 59 -1.71 4.54 14.02
N GLU A 60 -1.22 3.57 13.25
CA GLU A 60 -1.72 3.28 11.90
C GLU A 60 -3.18 2.83 11.90
N LEU A 61 -3.63 2.11 12.94
CA LEU A 61 -5.03 1.70 13.09
C LEU A 61 -5.98 2.89 13.30
N ILE A 62 -5.54 3.93 14.01
CA ILE A 62 -6.39 5.05 14.44
C ILE A 62 -6.21 6.33 13.61
N ARG A 63 -5.07 6.52 12.92
CA ARG A 63 -4.74 7.75 12.17
C ARG A 63 -5.79 8.14 11.13
N SER A 64 -6.43 7.15 10.51
CA SER A 64 -7.36 7.32 9.39
C SER A 64 -8.83 7.48 9.80
N ILE A 65 -9.14 7.47 11.10
CA ILE A 65 -10.49 7.77 11.58
C ILE A 65 -10.83 9.20 11.18
N SER A 66 -12.04 9.42 10.66
CA SER A 66 -12.53 10.75 10.29
C SER A 66 -13.10 11.48 11.50
N ASP A 67 -12.88 12.78 11.57
CA ASP A 67 -13.46 13.62 12.60
C ASP A 67 -14.99 13.78 12.41
N PRO A 68 -15.79 13.78 13.49
CA PRO A 68 -17.24 13.97 13.42
C PRO A 68 -17.68 15.35 12.92
N GLU A 69 -16.93 16.40 13.23
CA GLU A 69 -17.22 17.78 12.82
C GLU A 69 -16.62 18.08 11.44
N HIS A 70 -15.49 17.44 11.10
CA HIS A 70 -14.80 17.61 9.81
C HIS A 70 -14.61 16.28 9.07
N ARG A 71 -15.68 15.77 8.41
CA ARG A 71 -15.65 14.49 7.67
C ARG A 71 -14.56 14.36 6.60
N SER A 72 -14.05 15.47 6.06
CA SER A 72 -12.99 15.47 5.06
C SER A 72 -11.58 15.35 5.65
N MET A 73 -11.44 15.44 6.98
CA MET A 73 -10.16 15.40 7.69
C MET A 73 -10.09 14.20 8.63
N THR A 74 -8.87 13.66 8.77
CA THR A 74 -8.56 12.54 9.65
C THR A 74 -8.01 13.01 10.99
N LEU A 75 -8.08 12.16 12.01
CA LEU A 75 -7.57 12.49 13.35
C LEU A 75 -6.08 12.83 13.34
N GLU A 76 -5.27 12.23 12.45
CA GLU A 76 -3.86 12.60 12.28
C GLU A 76 -3.70 14.03 11.72
N GLN A 77 -4.48 14.39 10.69
CA GLN A 77 -4.38 15.71 10.05
C GLN A 77 -4.74 16.85 11.01
N LEU A 78 -5.61 16.58 11.97
CA LEU A 78 -6.02 17.51 13.02
C LEU A 78 -5.15 17.44 14.28
N ALA A 79 -4.09 16.62 14.28
CA ALA A 79 -3.23 16.37 15.44
C ALA A 79 -4.01 15.94 16.71
N VAL A 80 -5.17 15.29 16.51
CA VAL A 80 -6.00 14.74 17.60
C VAL A 80 -5.33 13.49 18.18
N VAL A 81 -4.68 12.70 17.33
CA VAL A 81 -3.89 11.52 17.72
C VAL A 81 -2.49 11.62 17.13
N SER A 82 -1.50 11.14 17.85
CA SER A 82 -0.10 11.06 17.42
C SER A 82 0.56 9.83 18.03
N ALA A 83 1.59 9.30 17.38
CA ALA A 83 2.30 8.14 17.92
C ALA A 83 2.73 8.34 19.39
N PRO A 84 3.38 9.45 19.81
CA PRO A 84 3.82 9.66 21.19
C PRO A 84 2.72 9.63 22.26
N GLN A 85 1.45 9.80 21.87
CA GLN A 85 0.30 9.76 22.77
C GLN A 85 -0.19 8.33 23.05
N ILE A 86 0.40 7.34 22.39
CA ILE A 86 0.12 5.93 22.60
C ILE A 86 1.24 5.34 23.46
N THR A 87 0.89 4.72 24.57
CA THR A 87 1.86 4.14 25.51
C THR A 87 1.42 2.75 25.97
N PHE A 88 2.39 1.84 26.09
CA PHE A 88 2.19 0.53 26.68
C PHE A 88 2.69 0.53 28.13
N ASP A 89 1.99 -0.18 29.02
CA ASP A 89 2.45 -0.31 30.41
C ASP A 89 3.73 -1.15 30.49
N PRO A 90 4.83 -0.64 31.08
CA PRO A 90 6.10 -1.39 31.18
C PRO A 90 6.00 -2.71 31.95
N LYS A 91 4.98 -2.83 32.82
CA LYS A 91 4.73 -4.02 33.64
C LYS A 91 3.80 -5.02 32.98
N HIS A 92 2.99 -4.57 32.02
CA HIS A 92 1.92 -5.35 31.41
C HIS A 92 1.78 -4.96 29.93
N PRO A 93 2.41 -5.70 29.00
CA PRO A 93 2.36 -5.35 27.57
C PRO A 93 0.93 -5.38 27.00
N ASP A 94 0.02 -6.14 27.62
CA ASP A 94 -1.39 -6.19 27.24
C ASP A 94 -2.19 -4.93 27.61
N ARG A 95 -1.61 -3.95 28.33
CA ARG A 95 -2.31 -2.71 28.70
C ARG A 95 -1.84 -1.55 27.83
N LEU A 96 -2.79 -1.02 27.07
CA LEU A 96 -2.60 0.06 26.10
C LEU A 96 -3.29 1.32 26.61
N THR A 97 -2.55 2.40 26.75
CA THR A 97 -3.12 3.73 27.05
C THR A 97 -3.02 4.62 25.81
N VAL A 98 -4.17 5.11 25.34
CA VAL A 98 -4.25 6.04 24.21
C VAL A 98 -4.73 7.40 24.70
N GLU A 99 -3.86 8.40 24.59
CA GLU A 99 -4.21 9.79 24.83
C GLU A 99 -4.64 10.46 23.51
N PHE A 100 -5.69 11.29 23.55
CA PHE A 100 -6.10 12.10 22.40
C PHE A 100 -6.38 13.56 22.80
N THR A 101 -6.17 14.47 21.86
CA THR A 101 -6.37 15.91 22.04
C THR A 101 -7.62 16.34 21.26
N PRO A 102 -8.75 16.68 21.90
CA PRO A 102 -9.91 17.20 21.19
C PRO A 102 -9.60 18.52 20.50
N THR A 103 -10.27 18.77 19.38
CA THR A 103 -10.08 19.97 18.54
C THR A 103 -10.51 21.26 19.23
N VAL A 104 -11.50 21.18 20.13
CA VAL A 104 -12.06 22.32 20.88
C VAL A 104 -12.30 21.94 22.35
N PRO A 105 -11.96 22.80 23.33
CA PRO A 105 -12.02 22.48 24.76
C PRO A 105 -13.44 22.32 25.35
N HIS A 106 -14.48 22.55 24.55
CA HIS A 106 -15.90 22.44 24.90
C HIS A 106 -16.67 21.42 24.04
N CYS A 107 -15.97 20.61 23.25
CA CYS A 107 -16.58 19.80 22.22
C CYS A 107 -17.35 18.59 22.80
N GLY A 108 -18.67 18.54 22.59
CA GLY A 108 -19.50 17.36 22.88
C GLY A 108 -19.16 16.15 21.99
N MET A 109 -18.50 16.37 20.85
CA MET A 109 -18.05 15.30 19.94
C MET A 109 -16.75 14.62 20.41
N SER A 110 -16.09 15.13 21.46
CA SER A 110 -14.94 14.46 22.09
C SER A 110 -15.28 13.05 22.57
N THR A 111 -16.53 12.82 23.01
CA THR A 111 -17.03 11.48 23.37
C THR A 111 -17.12 10.57 22.15
N PHE A 112 -17.55 11.09 21.00
CA PHE A 112 -17.61 10.33 19.75
C PHE A 112 -16.21 9.98 19.24
N ILE A 113 -15.25 10.91 19.33
CA ILE A 113 -13.86 10.65 18.95
C ILE A 113 -13.28 9.53 19.82
N GLY A 114 -13.40 9.63 21.14
CA GLY A 114 -12.93 8.60 22.07
C GLY A 114 -13.61 7.24 21.85
N LEU A 115 -14.92 7.22 21.63
CA LEU A 115 -15.67 5.99 21.33
C LEU A 115 -15.26 5.38 19.97
N SER A 116 -14.98 6.22 18.98
CA SER A 116 -14.48 5.78 17.67
C SER A 116 -13.10 5.12 17.80
N ILE A 117 -12.18 5.72 18.55
CA ILE A 117 -10.88 5.11 18.84
C ILE A 117 -11.09 3.77 19.55
N ARG A 118 -11.97 3.71 20.56
CA ARG A 118 -12.25 2.48 21.32
C ARG A 118 -12.74 1.36 20.45
N VAL A 119 -13.77 1.62 19.64
CA VAL A 119 -14.38 0.62 18.77
C VAL A 119 -13.42 0.16 17.70
N ARG A 120 -12.57 1.06 17.17
CA ARG A 120 -11.57 0.73 16.17
C ARG A 120 -10.54 -0.26 16.72
N LEU A 121 -10.02 0.02 17.92
CA LEU A 121 -9.03 -0.83 18.58
C LEU A 121 -9.67 -2.15 19.05
N LEU A 122 -10.88 -2.12 19.59
CA LEU A 122 -11.61 -3.32 20.01
C LEU A 122 -11.86 -4.30 18.85
N ARG A 123 -12.07 -3.78 17.63
CA ARG A 123 -12.27 -4.58 16.41
C ARG A 123 -10.97 -5.08 15.78
N SER A 124 -9.85 -4.40 16.04
CA SER A 124 -8.58 -4.66 15.35
C SER A 124 -7.57 -5.42 16.21
N LEU A 125 -7.64 -5.27 17.54
CA LEU A 125 -6.73 -5.90 18.49
C LEU A 125 -7.33 -7.21 19.07
N PRO A 126 -6.48 -8.19 19.43
CA PRO A 126 -6.91 -9.38 20.16
C PRO A 126 -7.54 -9.03 21.52
N GLN A 127 -8.50 -9.83 21.99
CA GLN A 127 -9.24 -9.58 23.25
C GLN A 127 -8.36 -9.55 24.52
N ARG A 128 -7.10 -9.99 24.44
CA ARG A 128 -6.14 -9.88 25.56
C ARG A 128 -5.80 -8.43 25.90
N PHE A 129 -5.86 -7.53 24.92
CA PHE A 129 -5.50 -6.13 25.11
C PHE A 129 -6.58 -5.36 25.90
N LYS A 130 -6.12 -4.66 26.93
CA LYS A 130 -6.92 -3.75 27.75
C LYS A 130 -6.61 -2.33 27.34
N VAL A 131 -7.54 -1.71 26.63
CA VAL A 131 -7.41 -0.35 26.12
C VAL A 131 -8.01 0.64 27.12
N ASP A 132 -7.19 1.57 27.61
CA ASP A 132 -7.56 2.76 28.39
C ASP A 132 -7.45 3.98 27.47
N ILE A 133 -8.52 4.78 27.40
CA ILE A 133 -8.58 5.97 26.54
C ILE A 133 -8.71 7.19 27.41
N ARG A 134 -7.81 8.15 27.20
CA ARG A 134 -7.74 9.38 27.99
C ARG A 134 -7.67 10.60 27.08
N VAL A 135 -8.27 11.67 27.55
CA VAL A 135 -8.13 12.99 26.99
C VAL A 135 -6.84 13.60 27.54
N LYS A 136 -6.10 14.32 26.70
CA LYS A 136 -4.87 15.00 27.09
C LYS A 136 -5.12 15.97 28.26
N PRO A 137 -4.33 15.93 29.34
CA PRO A 137 -4.52 16.81 30.48
C PRO A 137 -4.57 18.29 30.10
N GLY A 138 -5.65 18.97 30.52
CA GLY A 138 -5.84 20.41 30.26
C GLY A 138 -6.34 20.77 28.85
N SER A 139 -6.64 19.78 28.00
CA SER A 139 -7.18 20.02 26.64
C SER A 139 -8.70 20.13 26.59
N HIS A 140 -9.42 19.74 27.64
CA HIS A 140 -10.89 19.76 27.69
C HIS A 140 -11.41 20.13 29.08
N GLN A 141 -12.50 20.88 29.14
CA GLN A 141 -13.02 21.38 30.43
C GLN A 141 -13.67 20.32 31.31
N SER A 142 -14.23 19.27 30.68
CA SER A 142 -14.83 18.13 31.38
C SER A 142 -14.02 16.83 31.20
N GLU A 143 -12.68 16.96 31.14
CA GLU A 143 -11.73 15.86 30.98
C GLU A 143 -12.02 14.66 31.90
N HIS A 144 -12.14 14.89 33.22
CA HIS A 144 -12.37 13.81 34.18
C HIS A 144 -13.71 13.09 33.96
N ALA A 145 -14.76 13.84 33.62
CA ALA A 145 -16.06 13.26 33.34
C ALA A 145 -15.96 12.39 32.08
N LEU A 146 -15.34 12.91 31.02
CA LEU A 146 -15.17 12.24 29.74
C LEU A 146 -14.32 10.96 29.86
N ASN A 147 -13.18 11.02 30.55
CA ASN A 147 -12.33 9.86 30.83
C ASN A 147 -13.09 8.78 31.62
N LYS A 148 -13.95 9.18 32.58
CA LYS A 148 -14.82 8.24 33.30
C LYS A 148 -15.86 7.60 32.39
N GLN A 149 -16.47 8.37 31.47
CA GLN A 149 -17.46 7.83 30.53
C GLN A 149 -16.81 6.83 29.55
N LEU A 150 -15.66 7.21 29.00
CA LEU A 150 -14.98 6.42 27.96
C LEU A 150 -14.38 5.13 28.49
N ASN A 151 -14.09 5.03 29.79
CA ASN A 151 -13.53 3.82 30.42
C ASN A 151 -14.55 2.97 31.19
N ASP A 152 -15.79 3.44 31.35
CA ASP A 152 -16.89 2.67 31.91
C ASP A 152 -17.37 1.61 30.89
N LYS A 153 -17.16 0.33 31.22
CA LYS A 153 -17.45 -0.78 30.30
C LYS A 153 -18.94 -0.96 30.05
N GLU A 154 -19.76 -0.81 31.08
CA GLU A 154 -21.22 -0.97 30.99
C GLU A 154 -21.81 0.13 30.11
N ARG A 155 -21.35 1.38 30.30
CA ARG A 155 -21.81 2.51 29.50
C ARG A 155 -21.37 2.43 28.05
N VAL A 156 -20.15 1.97 27.79
CA VAL A 156 -19.68 1.78 26.41
C VAL A 156 -20.42 0.62 25.74
N ALA A 157 -20.64 -0.50 26.43
CA ALA A 157 -21.43 -1.61 25.89
C ALA A 157 -22.84 -1.16 25.49
N ALA A 158 -23.55 -0.47 26.40
CA ALA A 158 -24.87 0.08 26.13
C ALA A 158 -24.89 1.08 24.96
N ALA A 159 -23.84 1.89 24.79
CA ALA A 159 -23.73 2.80 23.66
C ALA A 159 -23.57 2.08 22.31
N LEU A 160 -22.91 0.91 22.30
CA LEU A 160 -22.70 0.10 21.10
C LEU A 160 -23.91 -0.76 20.71
N GLU A 161 -24.83 -1.01 21.65
CA GLU A 161 -26.12 -1.65 21.37
C GLU A 161 -27.11 -0.71 20.67
N ASN A 162 -26.88 0.61 20.73
CA ASN A 162 -27.70 1.58 20.01
C ASN A 162 -27.33 1.60 18.51
N PRO A 163 -28.24 1.17 17.61
CA PRO A 163 -27.95 1.06 16.18
C PRO A 163 -27.64 2.41 15.53
N ALA A 164 -28.27 3.50 15.98
CA ALA A 164 -28.05 4.83 15.42
C ALA A 164 -26.63 5.36 15.72
N LEU A 165 -26.13 5.12 16.94
CA LEU A 165 -24.76 5.48 17.31
C LEU A 165 -23.75 4.64 16.54
N LEU A 166 -24.03 3.35 16.38
CA LEU A 166 -23.15 2.43 15.67
C LEU A 166 -23.02 2.77 14.18
N GLU A 167 -24.10 3.18 13.51
CA GLU A 167 -24.09 3.62 12.11
C GLU A 167 -23.22 4.87 11.91
N ILE A 168 -23.37 5.86 12.79
CA ILE A 168 -22.56 7.08 12.77
C ILE A 168 -21.09 6.72 12.97
N LEU A 169 -20.76 5.93 14.01
CA LEU A 169 -19.38 5.49 14.28
C LEU A 169 -18.77 4.73 13.09
N MET A 170 -19.53 3.82 12.48
CA MET A 170 -19.09 3.08 11.30
C MET A 170 -18.77 4.02 10.13
N THR A 171 -19.59 5.05 9.91
CA THR A 171 -19.36 6.04 8.87
C THR A 171 -18.03 6.78 9.07
N HIS A 172 -17.70 7.15 10.31
CA HIS A 172 -16.43 7.81 10.64
C HIS A 172 -15.21 6.88 10.57
N MET A 173 -15.41 5.56 10.66
CA MET A 173 -14.36 4.55 10.47
C MET A 173 -14.21 4.07 9.02
N ALA A 174 -15.14 4.46 8.14
CA ALA A 174 -15.31 3.83 6.84
C ALA A 174 -14.14 4.08 5.88
N ALA A 175 -13.31 5.11 6.08
CA ALA A 175 -12.18 5.40 5.17
C ALA A 175 -11.21 4.22 5.01
N THR A 176 -10.93 3.47 6.09
CA THR A 176 -10.02 2.29 6.06
C THR A 176 -10.76 1.02 5.66
N VAL A 177 -11.98 0.86 6.14
CA VAL A 177 -12.84 -0.30 5.85
C VAL A 177 -13.23 -0.30 4.38
N ASN A 178 -13.69 0.83 3.83
CA ASN A 178 -14.06 0.97 2.42
C ASN A 178 -12.87 0.82 1.47
N ARG A 179 -11.64 1.18 1.87
CA ARG A 179 -10.45 0.92 1.03
C ARG A 179 -10.13 -0.57 0.95
N ARG A 180 -10.14 -1.29 2.07
CA ARG A 180 -9.92 -2.75 2.09
C ARG A 180 -11.08 -3.50 1.44
N ILE A 181 -12.32 -3.12 1.74
CA ILE A 181 -13.53 -3.65 1.11
C ILE A 181 -13.52 -3.37 -0.40
N SER A 182 -13.12 -2.18 -0.86
CA SER A 182 -13.03 -1.87 -2.29
C SER A 182 -11.96 -2.70 -3.01
N GLN A 183 -10.82 -2.96 -2.37
CA GLN A 183 -9.79 -3.85 -2.93
C GLN A 183 -10.28 -5.30 -3.02
N ASP A 184 -10.98 -5.79 -1.99
CA ASP A 184 -11.57 -7.13 -1.97
C ASP A 184 -12.71 -7.27 -2.98
N LEU A 185 -13.61 -6.29 -3.07
CA LEU A 185 -14.68 -6.21 -4.07
C LEU A 185 -14.14 -6.22 -5.50
N LYS A 186 -13.05 -5.47 -5.77
CA LYS A 186 -12.37 -5.49 -7.08
C LYS A 186 -11.80 -6.86 -7.41
N GLY A 187 -11.15 -7.51 -6.45
CA GLY A 187 -10.62 -8.87 -6.61
C GLY A 187 -11.73 -9.88 -6.90
N ARG A 188 -12.81 -9.85 -6.10
CA ARG A 188 -14.00 -10.70 -6.29
C ARG A 188 -14.68 -10.45 -7.63
N ALA A 189 -14.80 -9.20 -8.07
CA ALA A 189 -15.37 -8.85 -9.36
C ALA A 189 -14.57 -9.45 -10.54
N VAL A 190 -13.24 -9.38 -10.46
CA VAL A 190 -12.35 -9.97 -11.48
C VAL A 190 -12.50 -11.50 -11.51
N VAL A 191 -12.58 -12.15 -10.36
CA VAL A 191 -12.76 -13.61 -10.27
C VAL A 191 -14.12 -14.05 -10.81
N LEU A 192 -15.22 -13.38 -10.41
CA LEU A 192 -16.56 -13.69 -10.92
C LEU A 192 -16.64 -13.51 -12.44
N SER A 193 -15.99 -12.48 -12.98
CA SER A 193 -15.89 -12.30 -14.42
C SER A 193 -15.11 -13.43 -15.11
N ALA A 194 -14.02 -13.88 -14.51
CA ALA A 194 -13.23 -15.00 -15.05
C ALA A 194 -14.01 -16.33 -15.05
N ILE A 195 -14.99 -16.50 -14.15
CA ILE A 195 -15.91 -17.65 -14.12
C ILE A 195 -17.00 -17.55 -15.21
N GLY A 196 -17.13 -16.39 -15.87
CA GLY A 196 -18.04 -16.18 -17.00
C GLY A 196 -19.28 -15.34 -16.68
N TYR A 197 -19.37 -14.72 -15.49
CA TYR A 197 -20.45 -13.79 -15.16
C TYR A 197 -20.26 -12.44 -15.86
N ASP A 198 -21.35 -11.87 -16.35
CA ASP A 198 -21.40 -10.56 -16.99
C ASP A 198 -21.37 -9.42 -15.95
N ALA A 199 -20.88 -8.25 -16.35
CA ALA A 199 -20.68 -7.11 -15.45
C ALA A 199 -21.94 -6.68 -14.66
N PRO A 200 -23.16 -6.68 -15.23
CA PRO A 200 -24.40 -6.42 -14.49
C PRO A 200 -24.65 -7.44 -13.37
N THR A 201 -24.50 -8.74 -13.65
CA THR A 201 -24.68 -9.80 -12.66
C THR A 201 -23.61 -9.77 -11.59
N VAL A 202 -22.36 -9.47 -11.95
CA VAL A 202 -21.29 -9.27 -10.96
C VAL A 202 -21.60 -8.07 -10.05
N ALA A 203 -22.14 -6.98 -10.60
CA ALA A 203 -22.51 -5.81 -9.82
C ALA A 203 -23.64 -6.12 -8.81
N ASP A 204 -24.64 -6.88 -9.24
CA ASP A 204 -25.74 -7.35 -8.39
C ASP A 204 -25.24 -8.28 -7.27
N MET A 205 -24.40 -9.28 -7.60
CA MET A 205 -23.80 -10.19 -6.62
C MET A 205 -22.92 -9.50 -5.57
N LEU A 206 -22.32 -8.35 -5.93
CA LEU A 206 -21.45 -7.57 -5.05
C LEU A 206 -22.20 -6.42 -4.35
N GLY A 207 -23.47 -6.17 -4.68
CA GLY A 207 -24.26 -5.06 -4.14
C GLY A 207 -23.71 -3.68 -4.49
N VAL A 208 -23.09 -3.52 -5.67
CA VAL A 208 -22.48 -2.26 -6.12
C VAL A 208 -23.19 -1.72 -7.37
N PRO A 209 -23.16 -0.39 -7.62
CA PRO A 209 -23.70 0.17 -8.85
C PRO A 209 -23.00 -0.43 -10.09
N GLY A 210 -23.77 -0.81 -11.12
CA GLY A 210 -23.26 -1.47 -12.34
C GLY A 210 -22.12 -0.73 -13.03
N ASP A 211 -22.10 0.60 -12.97
CA ASP A 211 -21.03 1.41 -13.56
C ASP A 211 -19.69 1.28 -12.82
N SER A 212 -19.72 0.91 -11.53
CA SER A 212 -18.50 0.73 -10.73
C SER A 212 -17.68 -0.46 -11.23
N VAL A 213 -18.35 -1.52 -11.68
CA VAL A 213 -17.74 -2.78 -12.09
C VAL A 213 -17.11 -2.69 -13.48
N LYS A 214 -17.62 -1.81 -14.36
CA LYS A 214 -17.08 -1.57 -15.71
C LYS A 214 -15.59 -1.15 -15.68
N GLY A 215 -15.16 -0.42 -14.65
CA GLY A 215 -13.75 -0.04 -14.48
C GLY A 215 -12.88 -1.10 -13.79
N TRP A 216 -13.48 -2.20 -13.31
CA TRP A 216 -12.79 -3.25 -12.55
C TRP A 216 -12.55 -4.50 -13.41
N ILE A 217 -13.42 -4.75 -14.38
CA ILE A 217 -13.36 -5.91 -15.27
C ILE A 217 -12.76 -5.47 -16.62
N LEU A 218 -11.78 -6.22 -17.11
CA LEU A 218 -11.32 -6.12 -18.50
C LEU A 218 -12.18 -7.03 -19.37
N SER A 219 -12.62 -6.55 -20.53
CA SER A 219 -13.33 -7.40 -21.47
C SER A 219 -12.41 -8.52 -21.98
N THR A 220 -13.00 -9.66 -22.37
CA THR A 220 -12.25 -10.80 -22.95
C THR A 220 -11.38 -10.38 -24.13
N ARG A 221 -11.90 -9.48 -24.99
CA ARG A 221 -11.15 -8.88 -26.09
C ARG A 221 -9.92 -8.11 -25.64
N ILE A 222 -10.03 -7.27 -24.61
CA ILE A 222 -8.89 -6.53 -24.05
C ILE A 222 -7.84 -7.50 -23.49
N ILE A 223 -8.28 -8.57 -22.83
CA ILE A 223 -7.40 -9.60 -22.28
C ILE A 223 -6.59 -10.31 -23.38
N GLU A 224 -7.25 -10.71 -24.47
CA GLU A 224 -6.59 -11.37 -25.61
C GLU A 224 -5.53 -10.46 -26.26
N GLU A 225 -5.82 -9.18 -26.41
CA GLU A 225 -4.87 -8.23 -26.95
C GLU A 225 -3.72 -7.92 -25.98
N ILE A 226 -3.97 -7.84 -24.67
CA ILE A 226 -2.90 -7.77 -23.66
C ILE A 226 -2.00 -8.99 -23.75
N HIS A 227 -2.54 -10.19 -23.97
CA HIS A 227 -1.74 -11.40 -24.20
C HIS A 227 -0.91 -11.30 -25.48
N GLY A 228 -1.42 -10.66 -26.53
CA GLY A 228 -0.69 -10.37 -27.76
C GLY A 228 0.47 -9.40 -27.53
N LEU A 229 0.20 -8.27 -26.86
CA LEU A 229 1.18 -7.24 -26.52
C LEU A 229 2.30 -7.77 -25.63
N LEU A 230 1.96 -8.55 -24.60
CA LEU A 230 2.96 -9.14 -23.71
C LEU A 230 3.75 -10.28 -24.35
N ARG A 231 3.25 -10.86 -25.46
CA ARG A 231 4.01 -11.82 -26.28
C ARG A 231 4.98 -11.11 -27.22
N SER A 232 4.61 -9.95 -27.77
CA SER A 232 5.50 -9.17 -28.64
C SER A 232 6.56 -8.39 -27.84
N SER A 233 6.19 -7.81 -26.70
CA SER A 233 7.10 -7.13 -25.79
C SER A 233 6.81 -7.47 -24.33
N SER A 234 7.72 -8.22 -23.72
CA SER A 234 7.64 -8.54 -22.30
C SER A 234 8.08 -7.38 -21.39
N ALA A 235 8.61 -6.29 -21.95
CA ALA A 235 9.14 -5.14 -21.22
C ALA A 235 8.09 -4.06 -20.88
N LEU A 236 6.83 -4.27 -21.28
CA LEU A 236 5.74 -3.30 -21.07
C LEU A 236 5.40 -3.14 -19.58
N LEU A 237 5.32 -1.88 -19.15
CA LEU A 237 4.96 -1.53 -17.78
C LEU A 237 3.43 -1.41 -17.61
N PRO A 238 2.89 -1.57 -16.37
CA PRO A 238 1.45 -1.48 -16.13
C PRO A 238 0.81 -0.15 -16.52
N ASP A 239 1.51 0.96 -16.36
CA ASP A 239 1.08 2.30 -16.78
C ASP A 239 1.01 2.45 -18.31
N GLU A 240 1.96 1.85 -19.04
CA GLU A 240 1.93 1.81 -20.50
C GLU A 240 0.74 1.00 -21.01
N ILE A 241 0.50 -0.17 -20.43
CA ILE A 241 -0.64 -1.03 -20.77
C ILE A 241 -1.96 -0.31 -20.42
N ALA A 242 -2.04 0.32 -19.25
CA ALA A 242 -3.23 1.08 -18.85
C ALA A 242 -3.50 2.26 -19.81
N SER A 243 -2.45 2.96 -20.24
CA SER A 243 -2.55 4.06 -21.21
C SER A 243 -3.01 3.55 -22.58
N TRP A 244 -2.47 2.42 -23.04
CA TRP A 244 -2.89 1.77 -24.28
C TRP A 244 -4.37 1.35 -24.25
N ILE A 245 -4.85 0.77 -23.13
CA ILE A 245 -6.27 0.42 -22.95
C ILE A 245 -7.13 1.69 -23.01
N ALA A 246 -6.72 2.75 -22.31
CA ALA A 246 -7.46 4.00 -22.28
C ALA A 246 -7.59 4.63 -23.68
N ILE A 247 -6.51 4.62 -24.46
CA ILE A 247 -6.49 5.21 -25.82
C ILE A 247 -7.28 4.34 -26.81
N THR A 248 -7.10 3.03 -26.77
CA THR A 248 -7.66 2.12 -27.78
C THR A 248 -9.14 1.80 -27.54
N TYR A 249 -9.53 1.69 -26.26
CA TYR A 249 -10.86 1.23 -25.86
C TYR A 249 -11.71 2.31 -25.18
N GLY A 250 -11.16 3.49 -24.90
CA GLY A 250 -11.85 4.53 -24.14
C GLY A 250 -12.14 4.12 -22.69
N GLN A 251 -11.47 3.09 -22.18
CA GLN A 251 -11.69 2.54 -20.84
C GLN A 251 -10.48 2.82 -19.96
N PRO A 252 -10.49 3.89 -19.14
CA PRO A 252 -9.41 4.14 -18.20
C PRO A 252 -9.46 3.10 -17.08
N VAL A 253 -8.36 2.35 -16.91
CA VAL A 253 -8.24 1.31 -15.88
C VAL A 253 -7.18 1.71 -14.87
N SER A 254 -7.48 1.55 -13.58
CA SER A 254 -6.48 1.84 -12.54
C SER A 254 -5.33 0.82 -12.58
N ILE A 255 -4.10 1.26 -12.28
CA ILE A 255 -2.92 0.39 -12.26
C ILE A 255 -3.13 -0.84 -11.36
N SER A 256 -3.75 -0.65 -10.19
CA SER A 256 -4.06 -1.74 -9.27
C SER A 256 -5.02 -2.77 -9.88
N THR A 257 -6.06 -2.32 -10.58
CA THR A 257 -6.99 -3.20 -11.29
C THR A 257 -6.24 -4.03 -12.34
N LEU A 258 -5.45 -3.36 -13.19
CA LEU A 258 -4.70 -4.04 -14.23
C LEU A 258 -3.72 -5.06 -13.66
N GLN A 259 -3.01 -4.72 -12.57
CA GLN A 259 -2.11 -5.66 -11.91
C GLN A 259 -2.84 -6.89 -11.37
N HIS A 260 -4.04 -6.71 -10.81
CA HIS A 260 -4.87 -7.82 -10.31
C HIS A 260 -5.36 -8.71 -11.45
N SER A 261 -5.82 -8.10 -12.56
CA SER A 261 -6.23 -8.83 -13.76
C SER A 261 -5.05 -9.61 -14.35
N LEU A 262 -3.88 -8.99 -14.49
CA LEU A 262 -2.66 -9.65 -14.99
C LEU A 262 -2.24 -10.81 -14.08
N LYS A 263 -2.33 -10.66 -12.75
CA LYS A 263 -2.02 -11.74 -11.81
C LYS A 263 -3.02 -12.90 -11.94
N THR A 264 -4.31 -12.60 -12.10
CA THR A 264 -5.37 -13.59 -12.34
C THR A 264 -5.15 -14.35 -13.65
N LEU A 265 -4.64 -13.67 -14.67
CA LEU A 265 -4.24 -14.25 -15.96
C LEU A 265 -2.90 -15.01 -15.90
N GLY A 266 -2.25 -15.10 -14.73
CA GLY A 266 -1.01 -15.83 -14.53
C GLY A 266 0.26 -15.09 -14.94
N TYR A 267 0.21 -13.78 -15.17
CA TYR A 267 1.39 -12.95 -15.43
C TYR A 267 2.04 -12.51 -14.13
N CYS A 268 3.33 -12.78 -14.02
CA CYS A 268 4.16 -12.33 -12.91
C CYS A 268 5.16 -11.28 -13.39
N VAL A 269 5.57 -10.40 -12.48
CA VAL A 269 6.74 -9.54 -12.69
C VAL A 269 7.98 -10.42 -12.66
N LYS A 270 8.85 -10.29 -13.67
CA LYS A 270 10.08 -11.08 -13.78
C LYS A 270 11.26 -10.17 -14.13
N LYS A 271 12.46 -10.55 -13.68
CA LYS A 271 13.70 -9.92 -14.15
C LYS A 271 13.81 -10.14 -15.65
N LEU A 272 13.93 -9.04 -16.36
CA LEU A 272 14.02 -9.03 -17.81
C LEU A 272 15.39 -9.59 -18.21
N ARG A 273 15.40 -10.70 -18.95
CA ARG A 273 16.62 -11.24 -19.56
C ARG A 273 16.83 -10.52 -20.87
N LYS A 274 17.86 -9.69 -20.91
CA LYS A 274 18.37 -9.15 -22.18
C LYS A 274 19.19 -10.25 -22.85
N ALA A 275 18.94 -10.49 -24.13
CA ALA A 275 19.92 -11.22 -24.93
C ALA A 275 21.20 -10.38 -24.94
N ALA A 276 22.28 -10.90 -24.37
CA ALA A 276 23.56 -10.21 -24.37
C ALA A 276 24.07 -10.15 -25.82
N ALA A 277 24.09 -8.96 -26.44
CA ALA A 277 24.74 -8.74 -27.75
C ALA A 277 26.21 -9.23 -27.77
N GLN A 278 26.84 -9.34 -26.59
CA GLN A 278 28.20 -9.84 -26.39
C GLN A 278 28.40 -11.35 -26.64
N ARG A 279 27.34 -12.12 -26.92
CA ARG A 279 27.43 -13.55 -27.27
C ARG A 279 27.23 -13.83 -28.76
N ASP A 280 27.31 -12.83 -29.63
CA ASP A 280 27.45 -13.10 -31.06
C ASP A 280 28.91 -13.50 -31.37
N GLN A 281 29.13 -14.81 -31.47
CA GLN A 281 30.42 -15.40 -31.77
C GLN A 281 30.97 -14.90 -33.12
N LEU A 282 30.09 -14.69 -34.11
CA LEU A 282 30.47 -14.28 -35.47
C LEU A 282 30.99 -12.85 -35.48
N THR A 283 30.29 -11.92 -34.84
CA THR A 283 30.74 -10.53 -34.72
C THR A 283 32.06 -10.44 -33.94
N ARG A 284 32.25 -11.28 -32.91
CA ARG A 284 33.51 -11.36 -32.15
C ARG A 284 34.66 -11.88 -33.01
N GLU A 285 34.41 -12.89 -33.83
CA GLU A 285 35.40 -13.46 -34.77
C GLU A 285 35.76 -12.47 -35.88
N GLN A 286 34.78 -11.76 -36.44
CA GLN A 286 35.00 -10.70 -37.43
C GLN A 286 35.82 -9.55 -36.85
N ARG A 287 35.49 -9.08 -35.65
CA ARG A 287 36.26 -8.03 -34.95
C ARG A 287 37.69 -8.48 -34.65
N LYS A 288 37.87 -9.74 -34.22
CA LYS A 288 39.21 -10.31 -34.00
C LYS A 288 40.01 -10.40 -35.30
N ALA A 289 39.38 -10.83 -36.40
CA ALA A 289 40.02 -10.92 -37.71
C ALA A 289 40.42 -9.52 -38.25
N GLU A 290 39.56 -8.52 -38.05
CA GLU A 290 39.83 -7.13 -38.39
C GLU A 290 41.00 -6.54 -37.58
N ILE A 291 41.06 -6.82 -36.27
CA ILE A 291 42.15 -6.37 -35.42
C ILE A 291 43.48 -7.03 -35.79
N LEU A 292 43.47 -8.35 -36.03
CA LEU A 292 44.67 -9.11 -36.40
C LEU A 292 45.21 -8.75 -37.79
N SER A 293 44.40 -8.19 -38.69
CA SER A 293 44.86 -7.76 -40.02
C SER A 293 45.47 -6.35 -40.04
N HIS A 294 45.09 -5.47 -39.10
CA HIS A 294 45.52 -4.07 -39.10
C HIS A 294 46.56 -3.73 -38.03
N PHE A 295 46.69 -4.53 -36.98
CA PHE A 295 47.54 -4.23 -35.83
C PHE A 295 48.45 -5.40 -35.48
N THR A 296 49.72 -5.08 -35.20
CA THR A 296 50.68 -6.03 -34.62
C THR A 296 50.54 -6.07 -33.10
N ALA A 297 50.94 -7.18 -32.45
CA ALA A 297 50.73 -7.38 -31.01
C ALA A 297 51.27 -6.23 -30.15
N ASP A 298 52.38 -5.62 -30.56
CA ASP A 298 53.06 -4.53 -29.85
C ASP A 298 52.35 -3.18 -29.97
N GLN A 299 51.36 -3.07 -30.87
CA GLN A 299 50.53 -1.89 -31.09
C GLN A 299 49.18 -1.96 -30.36
N LEU A 300 48.89 -3.09 -29.69
CA LEU A 300 47.64 -3.28 -28.96
C LEU A 300 47.84 -2.96 -27.48
N VAL A 301 47.25 -1.85 -27.04
CA VAL A 301 47.14 -1.51 -25.62
C VAL A 301 45.73 -1.88 -25.15
N PHE A 302 45.64 -2.91 -24.31
CA PHE A 302 44.39 -3.32 -23.70
C PHE A 302 44.17 -2.49 -22.42
N ALA A 303 43.29 -1.51 -22.49
CA ALA A 303 42.75 -0.87 -21.30
C ALA A 303 41.61 -1.76 -20.77
N ASP A 304 41.67 -2.16 -19.50
CA ASP A 304 40.51 -2.66 -18.79
C ASP A 304 39.59 -1.46 -18.56
N GLU A 305 38.59 -1.29 -19.43
CA GLU A 305 37.59 -0.25 -19.24
C GLU A 305 36.88 -0.51 -17.91
N SER A 306 37.13 0.35 -16.92
CA SER A 306 36.29 0.46 -15.74
C SER A 306 34.84 0.56 -16.21
N SER A 307 34.06 -0.48 -15.95
CA SER A 307 32.75 -0.68 -16.57
C SER A 307 31.90 0.59 -16.44
N LYS A 308 31.60 1.24 -17.56
CA LYS A 308 30.52 2.22 -17.59
C LYS A 308 29.22 1.46 -17.40
N VAL A 309 28.66 1.53 -16.20
CA VAL A 309 27.41 0.85 -15.85
C VAL A 309 26.24 1.68 -16.37
N ASP A 310 25.88 1.51 -17.65
CA ASP A 310 24.67 2.10 -18.25
C ASP A 310 23.36 1.45 -17.73
N ARG A 311 23.43 0.54 -16.74
CA ARG A 311 22.29 -0.20 -16.13
C ARG A 311 21.24 0.68 -15.41
N THR A 312 21.41 1.99 -15.39
CA THR A 312 20.52 2.91 -14.67
C THR A 312 19.41 3.45 -15.57
N SER A 313 19.61 3.56 -16.88
CA SER A 313 18.59 3.98 -17.86
C SER A 313 17.78 2.82 -18.44
N GLU A 314 18.19 1.59 -18.16
CA GLU A 314 17.64 0.39 -18.77
C GLU A 314 16.49 -0.25 -17.98
N ARG A 315 15.49 -0.78 -18.69
CA ARG A 315 14.40 -1.54 -18.08
C ARG A 315 14.93 -2.83 -17.44
N ARG A 316 14.69 -2.99 -16.14
CA ARG A 316 15.16 -4.15 -15.34
C ARG A 316 14.13 -5.27 -15.22
N TYR A 317 12.85 -4.93 -15.32
CA TYR A 317 11.73 -5.82 -15.07
C TYR A 317 10.75 -5.80 -16.22
N GLY A 318 10.18 -6.96 -16.49
CA GLY A 318 9.10 -7.16 -17.45
C GLY A 318 8.04 -8.08 -16.88
N ARG A 319 7.12 -8.53 -17.73
CA ARG A 319 6.06 -9.47 -17.38
C ARG A 319 6.07 -10.66 -18.31
N ALA A 320 5.94 -11.84 -17.71
CA ALA A 320 5.71 -13.07 -18.46
C ALA A 320 4.83 -14.01 -17.64
N VAL A 321 4.15 -14.92 -18.34
CA VAL A 321 3.36 -16.00 -17.75
C VAL A 321 4.23 -16.83 -16.81
N ALA A 322 3.66 -17.34 -15.72
CA ALA A 322 4.29 -18.31 -14.83
C ALA A 322 5.03 -19.41 -15.63
N GLY A 323 6.25 -19.75 -15.22
CA GLY A 323 7.12 -20.70 -15.95
C GLY A 323 7.93 -20.16 -17.14
N LYS A 324 7.58 -19.01 -17.74
CA LYS A 324 8.35 -18.42 -18.87
C LYS A 324 9.32 -17.31 -18.44
N HIS A 325 10.38 -17.06 -19.18
CA HIS A 325 11.25 -15.89 -18.94
C HIS A 325 10.69 -14.64 -19.63
N ALA A 326 10.81 -13.48 -18.99
CA ALA A 326 10.60 -12.20 -19.66
C ALA A 326 11.88 -11.87 -20.42
N CYS A 327 11.82 -11.85 -21.75
CA CYS A 327 12.95 -11.54 -22.61
C CYS A 327 12.67 -10.24 -23.38
N GLU A 328 13.66 -9.35 -23.43
CA GLU A 328 13.65 -8.21 -24.34
C GLU A 328 14.58 -8.55 -25.50
N LEU A 329 14.00 -8.64 -26.70
CA LEU A 329 14.76 -8.57 -27.93
C LEU A 329 15.17 -7.11 -28.09
N GLN A 330 16.47 -6.83 -28.08
CA GLN A 330 16.96 -5.51 -28.46
C GLN A 330 16.54 -5.28 -29.92
N SER A 331 15.54 -4.43 -30.13
CA SER A 331 15.30 -3.85 -31.44
C SER A 331 16.49 -2.93 -31.74
N PHE A 332 17.19 -3.23 -32.82
CA PHE A 332 18.25 -2.39 -33.38
C PHE A 332 17.73 -0.98 -33.69
#